data_AF-A0A2T7EBH7-F1
#
_entry.id   AF-A0A2T7EBH7-F1
#
_cell.length_a   1.000
_cell.length_b   1.000
_cell.length_c   1.000
_cell.angle_alpha   90.00
_cell.angle_beta   90.00
_cell.angle_gamma   90.00
#
_symmetry.space_group_name_H-M   'P 1'
#
loop_
_entity.id
_entity.type
_entity.pdbx_description
1 polymer ?
#
loop_
_entity_poly.entity_id
_entity_poly.type
_entity_poly.pdbx_seq_one_letter_code
_entity_poly.pdbx_strand_id
1 'polypeptide(L)'
;MLPWRQPAACLLLVALLVGILPCRHVANAALPTPAAAAGLHRHPDGAAPALRSLKHLQGAGRGSRVAGVAELKRHMGRFGYMRPGAEHDDAFDDHMEAAVKRYQSRLGLPVTSRLDPATLGRITSPRCGVSDGRGAVVMSDSAASRFTFFDGKPRWTGPGPIVLTYSVSSAATVSYLPPEAVRAAFRSAFARWAKVIPVEFVEIDEDYSYHEADVRVGFYEGDHGDGSPFDGEKGVVAHAYGPEDGRLHLDAAEHWTLDVDSETEGSALDLESVATHEIGHTLGLGHSSSPEAVMYPYINFGERKVELSGDDIEGVQLLYGSNPRFRHEQHDPSPSVSPGRRNWLGSVSFVCVVLVMLLTHL
;
A
#
# COMPACT_ATOMS: atom_id res chain seq x y z
N MET A 1 22.10 -83.12 4.27
CA MET A 1 23.24 -83.11 3.33
C MET A 1 23.02 -81.94 2.37
N LEU A 2 23.76 -80.84 2.54
CA LEU A 2 23.97 -79.83 1.50
C LEU A 2 25.10 -80.30 0.56
N PRO A 3 25.20 -79.73 -0.65
CA PRO A 3 26.27 -78.75 -0.82
C PRO A 3 25.89 -77.49 -1.61
N TRP A 4 26.69 -76.45 -1.33
CA TRP A 4 26.78 -75.11 -1.90
C TRP A 4 27.54 -75.01 -3.24
N ARG A 5 27.24 -73.93 -3.98
CA ARG A 5 28.09 -72.93 -4.71
C ARG A 5 27.42 -72.60 -6.06
N GLN A 6 27.38 -71.40 -6.65
CA GLN A 6 27.53 -69.95 -6.36
C GLN A 6 27.26 -69.21 -7.73
N PRO A 7 27.25 -67.86 -7.85
CA PRO A 7 26.33 -67.11 -8.73
C PRO A 7 26.93 -66.43 -9.99
N ALA A 8 26.09 -65.98 -10.92
CA ALA A 8 26.35 -64.95 -11.96
C ALA A 8 25.00 -64.41 -12.48
N ALA A 9 24.62 -63.15 -12.25
CA ALA A 9 24.93 -61.92 -13.01
C ALA A 9 23.96 -61.62 -14.18
N CYS A 10 23.25 -60.49 -14.02
CA CYS A 10 22.66 -59.56 -14.99
C CYS A 10 22.15 -60.04 -16.37
N LEU A 11 20.88 -59.72 -16.68
CA LEU A 11 20.54 -58.71 -17.71
C LEU A 11 19.03 -58.41 -17.74
N LEU A 12 18.71 -57.11 -17.77
CA LEU A 12 17.38 -56.53 -17.98
C LEU A 12 16.81 -56.89 -19.36
N LEU A 13 15.50 -57.09 -19.42
CA LEU A 13 14.70 -56.99 -20.64
C LEU A 13 13.32 -56.41 -20.27
N VAL A 14 13.15 -55.10 -20.46
CA VAL A 14 11.83 -54.46 -20.53
C VAL A 14 11.71 -53.83 -21.91
N ALA A 15 10.71 -54.29 -22.65
CA ALA A 15 10.44 -53.92 -24.03
C ALA A 15 9.85 -52.50 -24.12
N LEU A 16 10.43 -51.68 -25.02
CA LEU A 16 9.91 -50.39 -25.45
C LEU A 16 9.12 -50.60 -26.75
N LEU A 17 7.82 -50.32 -26.72
CA LEU A 17 6.97 -50.28 -27.92
C LEU A 17 7.20 -48.95 -28.65
N VAL A 18 7.92 -49.03 -29.77
CA VAL A 18 8.03 -47.94 -30.75
C VAL A 18 6.89 -48.09 -31.77
N GLY A 19 5.91 -47.20 -31.69
CA GLY A 19 4.93 -46.97 -32.75
C GLY A 19 5.40 -45.87 -33.69
N ILE A 20 5.73 -46.23 -34.92
CA ILE A 20 6.12 -45.34 -36.03
C ILE A 20 4.85 -44.87 -36.74
N LEU A 21 4.68 -43.56 -36.94
CA LEU A 21 3.86 -42.94 -38.00
C LEU A 21 4.42 -41.53 -38.30
N PRO A 22 4.22 -40.96 -39.51
CA PRO A 22 5.31 -40.55 -40.38
C PRO A 22 5.52 -39.03 -40.42
N CYS A 23 6.77 -38.66 -40.67
CA CYS A 23 7.23 -37.31 -40.89
C CYS A 23 6.58 -36.73 -42.17
N ARG A 24 5.73 -35.71 -42.02
CA ARG A 24 5.35 -34.80 -43.10
C ARG A 24 6.10 -33.49 -42.91
N HIS A 25 7.00 -33.21 -43.84
CA HIS A 25 7.59 -31.89 -44.03
C HIS A 25 6.48 -30.85 -44.20
N VAL A 26 6.41 -29.92 -43.25
CA VAL A 26 5.78 -28.61 -43.45
C VAL A 26 6.92 -27.61 -43.53
N ALA A 27 6.96 -26.90 -44.65
CA ALA A 27 7.95 -25.89 -44.98
C ALA A 27 7.99 -24.77 -43.93
N ASN A 28 9.19 -24.23 -43.71
CA ASN A 28 9.43 -23.00 -42.97
C ASN A 28 8.57 -21.87 -43.56
N ALA A 29 7.51 -21.48 -42.85
CA ALA A 29 6.89 -20.18 -43.02
C ALA A 29 7.64 -19.22 -42.09
N ALA A 30 8.48 -18.37 -42.66
CA ALA A 30 9.05 -17.24 -41.97
C ALA A 30 7.91 -16.38 -41.39
N LEU A 31 7.98 -16.10 -40.09
CA LEU A 31 7.11 -15.11 -39.46
C LEU A 31 7.27 -13.77 -40.19
N PRO A 32 6.17 -13.07 -40.54
CA PRO A 32 6.27 -11.78 -41.19
C PRO A 32 6.87 -10.78 -40.21
N THR A 33 7.93 -10.10 -40.65
CA THR A 33 8.39 -8.85 -40.05
C THR A 33 7.20 -7.88 -39.97
N PRO A 34 6.95 -7.22 -38.82
CA PRO A 34 5.97 -6.16 -38.81
C PRO A 34 6.52 -5.00 -39.65
N ALA A 35 5.90 -4.83 -40.82
CA ALA A 35 6.09 -3.69 -41.70
C ALA A 35 5.70 -2.41 -40.96
N ALA A 36 6.51 -1.38 -41.19
CA ALA A 36 6.22 -0.01 -40.80
C ALA A 36 4.80 0.40 -41.23
N ALA A 37 3.91 0.61 -40.27
CA ALA A 37 2.68 1.36 -40.46
C ALA A 37 2.96 2.82 -40.09
N ALA A 38 3.10 3.63 -41.12
CA ALA A 38 3.12 5.08 -41.01
C ALA A 38 1.73 5.60 -40.60
N GLY A 39 1.72 6.60 -39.72
CA GLY A 39 0.66 7.60 -39.67
C GLY A 39 -0.43 7.42 -38.60
N LEU A 40 -0.06 7.48 -37.32
CA LEU A 40 -0.91 8.17 -36.34
C LEU A 40 -0.10 9.30 -35.71
N HIS A 41 -0.74 10.46 -35.60
CA HIS A 41 -0.18 11.71 -35.12
C HIS A 41 0.65 11.50 -33.85
N ARG A 42 1.97 11.72 -33.97
CA ARG A 42 2.82 12.02 -32.81
C ARG A 42 2.29 13.27 -32.15
N HIS A 43 1.64 13.13 -31.01
CA HIS A 43 1.69 14.18 -30.00
C HIS A 43 3.15 14.23 -29.50
N PRO A 44 3.86 15.36 -29.66
CA PRO A 44 5.13 15.54 -28.97
C PRO A 44 4.83 15.74 -27.48
N ASP A 45 5.73 15.22 -26.64
CA ASP A 45 5.76 15.35 -25.18
C ASP A 45 4.88 14.35 -24.41
N GLY A 46 5.30 13.08 -24.45
CA GLY A 46 4.80 11.96 -23.64
C GLY A 46 5.44 11.84 -22.25
N ALA A 47 5.81 12.95 -21.62
CA ALA A 47 6.07 12.99 -20.20
C ALA A 47 4.92 13.80 -19.58
N ALA A 48 4.16 13.22 -18.65
CA ALA A 48 3.33 14.04 -17.77
C ALA A 48 4.27 15.06 -17.11
N PRO A 49 4.14 16.37 -17.36
CA PRO A 49 5.02 17.35 -16.74
C PRO A 49 4.78 17.28 -15.24
N ALA A 50 5.75 16.69 -14.55
CA ALA A 50 5.73 16.43 -13.12
C ALA A 50 5.04 17.55 -12.33
N LEU A 51 4.19 17.20 -11.37
CA LEU A 51 3.52 18.10 -10.42
C LEU A 51 4.51 18.86 -9.50
N ARG A 52 5.80 18.93 -9.88
CA ARG A 52 6.95 19.55 -9.20
C ARG A 52 6.69 20.98 -8.73
N SER A 53 5.80 21.74 -9.38
CA SER A 53 5.37 23.04 -8.88
C SER A 53 3.99 23.47 -9.38
N LEU A 54 2.98 23.26 -8.53
CA LEU A 54 1.64 23.82 -8.74
C LEU A 54 1.49 25.28 -8.29
N LYS A 55 2.58 25.97 -7.93
CA LYS A 55 2.53 27.35 -7.42
C LYS A 55 1.81 28.32 -8.36
N HIS A 56 1.94 28.13 -9.66
CA HIS A 56 1.27 28.95 -10.67
C HIS A 56 -0.26 28.80 -10.66
N LEU A 57 -0.80 27.71 -10.10
CA LEU A 57 -2.23 27.49 -9.90
C LEU A 57 -2.76 28.12 -8.60
N GLN A 58 -1.89 28.70 -7.77
CA GLN A 58 -2.28 29.19 -6.46
C GLN A 58 -3.37 30.26 -6.55
N GLY A 59 -4.44 30.02 -5.82
CA GLY A 59 -5.60 30.89 -5.78
C GLY A 59 -6.55 30.72 -6.97
N ALA A 60 -6.29 29.83 -7.93
CA ALA A 60 -7.27 29.51 -8.97
C ALA A 60 -8.57 28.97 -8.36
N GLY A 61 -9.69 29.32 -8.98
CA GLY A 61 -11.04 29.00 -8.53
C GLY A 61 -12.06 29.17 -9.65
N ARG A 62 -13.34 28.92 -9.35
CA ARG A 62 -14.43 28.94 -10.34
C ARG A 62 -14.37 30.14 -11.28
N GLY A 63 -14.39 29.86 -12.58
CA GLY A 63 -14.37 30.87 -13.65
C GLY A 63 -12.98 31.31 -14.10
N SER A 64 -11.91 30.88 -13.44
CA SER A 64 -10.55 31.09 -13.93
C SER A 64 -10.18 30.09 -15.04
N ARG A 65 -9.24 30.48 -15.90
CA ARG A 65 -8.57 29.59 -16.86
C ARG A 65 -7.06 29.75 -16.67
N VAL A 66 -6.39 28.68 -16.26
CA VAL A 66 -4.97 28.69 -15.92
C VAL A 66 -4.33 27.44 -16.51
N ALA A 67 -3.25 27.61 -17.27
CA ALA A 67 -2.50 26.50 -17.84
C ALA A 67 -2.09 25.52 -16.72
N GLY A 68 -2.31 24.22 -16.93
CA GLY A 68 -2.02 23.16 -15.96
C GLY A 68 -3.24 22.69 -15.17
N VAL A 69 -4.38 23.40 -15.21
CA VAL A 69 -5.64 22.91 -14.60
C VAL A 69 -6.11 21.62 -15.30
N ALA A 70 -5.90 21.48 -16.61
CA ALA A 70 -6.20 20.25 -17.34
C ALA A 70 -5.51 19.02 -16.72
N GLU A 71 -4.24 19.16 -16.37
CA GLU A 71 -3.45 18.11 -15.74
C GLU A 71 -3.88 17.85 -14.31
N LEU A 72 -4.15 18.91 -13.55
CA LEU A 72 -4.66 18.77 -12.20
C LEU A 72 -6.02 18.06 -12.16
N LYS A 73 -6.89 18.32 -13.13
CA LYS A 73 -8.15 17.57 -13.31
C LYS A 73 -7.86 16.09 -13.53
N ARG A 74 -6.87 15.72 -14.36
CA ARG A 74 -6.50 14.30 -14.61
C ARG A 74 -6.01 13.64 -13.33
N HIS A 75 -5.14 14.33 -12.59
CA HIS A 75 -4.66 13.89 -11.28
C HIS A 75 -5.83 13.69 -10.29
N MET A 76 -6.74 14.66 -10.16
CA MET A 76 -7.94 14.52 -9.34
C MET A 76 -8.87 13.40 -9.81
N GLY A 77 -8.90 13.12 -11.12
CA GLY A 77 -9.60 12.00 -11.72
C GLY A 77 -9.04 10.64 -11.29
N ARG A 78 -7.71 10.48 -11.31
CA ARG A 78 -7.01 9.28 -10.83
C ARG A 78 -7.44 8.92 -9.41
N PHE A 79 -7.53 9.91 -8.53
CA PHE A 79 -7.94 9.71 -7.13
C PHE A 79 -9.46 9.69 -6.88
N GLY A 80 -10.28 9.71 -7.93
CA GLY A 80 -11.74 9.56 -7.81
C GLY A 80 -12.50 10.83 -7.45
N TYR A 81 -11.83 12.00 -7.42
CA TYR A 81 -12.46 13.28 -7.10
C TYR A 81 -13.20 13.91 -8.27
N MET A 82 -12.81 13.60 -9.52
CA MET A 82 -13.55 14.02 -10.72
C MET A 82 -14.72 13.09 -11.04
N ARG A 83 -15.66 13.60 -11.84
CA ARG A 83 -16.71 12.76 -12.44
C ARG A 83 -16.15 12.02 -13.66
N PRO A 84 -16.56 10.77 -13.92
CA PRO A 84 -16.20 10.08 -15.16
C PRO A 84 -16.65 10.89 -16.37
N GLY A 85 -15.79 11.01 -17.38
CA GLY A 85 -16.08 11.76 -18.61
C GLY A 85 -16.04 13.29 -18.46
N ALA A 86 -15.63 13.83 -17.31
CA ALA A 86 -15.40 15.26 -17.18
C ALA A 86 -14.30 15.73 -18.15
N GLU A 87 -14.46 16.93 -18.71
CA GLU A 87 -13.49 17.50 -19.63
C GLU A 87 -12.23 17.94 -18.88
N HIS A 88 -11.07 17.57 -19.42
CA HIS A 88 -9.75 17.86 -18.86
C HIS A 88 -9.10 19.03 -19.61
N ASP A 89 -9.78 20.18 -19.66
CA ASP A 89 -9.24 21.44 -20.17
C ASP A 89 -8.71 22.34 -19.03
N ASP A 90 -8.09 23.46 -19.38
CA ASP A 90 -7.53 24.40 -18.41
C ASP A 90 -8.56 25.31 -17.72
N ALA A 91 -9.86 25.09 -17.92
CA ALA A 91 -10.90 25.84 -17.22
C ALA A 91 -11.08 25.28 -15.80
N PHE A 92 -11.10 26.18 -14.82
CA PHE A 92 -11.57 25.86 -13.48
C PHE A 92 -13.09 25.97 -13.44
N ASP A 93 -13.74 24.93 -13.94
CA ASP A 93 -15.20 24.80 -14.06
C ASP A 93 -15.86 24.29 -12.76
N ASP A 94 -17.18 24.13 -12.82
CA ASP A 94 -18.00 23.61 -11.72
C ASP A 94 -17.62 22.18 -11.31
N HIS A 95 -17.07 21.37 -12.22
CA HIS A 95 -16.63 20.02 -11.93
C HIS A 95 -15.33 20.03 -11.11
N MET A 96 -14.38 20.87 -11.51
CA MET A 96 -13.11 21.07 -10.82
C MET A 96 -13.32 21.68 -9.43
N GLU A 97 -14.17 22.72 -9.32
CA GLU A 97 -14.51 23.29 -8.02
C GLU A 97 -15.11 22.24 -7.07
N ALA A 98 -16.05 21.44 -7.57
CA ALA A 98 -16.65 20.37 -6.79
C ALA A 98 -15.63 19.28 -6.40
N ALA A 99 -14.64 19.01 -7.25
CA ALA A 99 -13.56 18.07 -6.95
C ALA A 99 -12.63 18.59 -5.86
N VAL A 100 -12.18 19.85 -5.95
CA VAL A 100 -11.40 20.52 -4.90
C VAL A 100 -12.15 20.53 -3.57
N LYS A 101 -13.44 20.86 -3.59
CA LYS A 101 -14.28 20.84 -2.39
C LYS A 101 -14.34 19.44 -1.74
N ARG A 102 -14.52 18.39 -2.55
CA ARG A 102 -14.51 17.00 -2.08
C ARG A 102 -13.15 16.60 -1.50
N TYR A 103 -12.07 16.97 -2.19
CA TYR A 103 -10.70 16.71 -1.77
C TYR A 103 -10.40 17.35 -0.41
N GLN A 104 -10.67 18.65 -0.28
CA GLN A 104 -10.47 19.38 0.97
C GLN A 104 -11.27 18.77 2.12
N SER A 105 -12.55 18.50 1.89
CA SER A 105 -13.43 17.91 2.91
C SER A 105 -12.97 16.52 3.37
N ARG A 106 -12.52 15.67 2.45
CA ARG A 106 -12.10 14.30 2.77
C ARG A 106 -10.80 14.27 3.56
N LEU A 107 -9.88 15.20 3.27
CA LEU A 107 -8.58 15.27 3.92
C LEU A 107 -8.53 16.22 5.13
N GLY A 108 -9.68 16.74 5.55
CA GLY A 108 -9.76 17.66 6.70
C GLY A 108 -9.09 19.02 6.47
N LEU A 109 -8.92 19.44 5.21
CA LEU A 109 -8.40 20.77 4.87
C LEU A 109 -9.51 21.83 4.98
N PRO A 110 -9.16 23.12 5.15
CA PRO A 110 -10.11 24.21 5.00
C PRO A 110 -10.84 24.14 3.66
N VAL A 111 -12.18 24.09 3.70
CA VAL A 111 -13.00 23.92 2.49
C VAL A 111 -13.22 25.28 1.82
N THR A 112 -12.23 25.72 1.05
CA THR A 112 -12.25 26.99 0.31
C THR A 112 -12.82 26.87 -1.11
N SER A 113 -12.86 25.64 -1.65
CA SER A 113 -13.16 25.37 -3.06
C SER A 113 -12.19 26.05 -4.05
N ARG A 114 -11.01 26.43 -3.58
CA ARG A 114 -9.93 27.06 -4.38
C ARG A 114 -8.63 26.29 -4.23
N LEU A 115 -7.71 26.47 -5.16
CA LEU A 115 -6.34 25.95 -5.06
C LEU A 115 -5.49 26.82 -4.13
N ASP A 116 -5.84 26.84 -2.85
CA ASP A 116 -5.07 27.53 -1.82
C ASP A 116 -3.74 26.80 -1.51
N PRO A 117 -2.78 27.46 -0.81
CA PRO A 117 -1.49 26.85 -0.51
C PRO A 117 -1.57 25.52 0.24
N ALA A 118 -2.55 25.35 1.14
CA ALA A 118 -2.72 24.10 1.89
C ALA A 118 -3.18 22.96 0.97
N THR A 119 -4.11 23.23 0.06
CA THR A 119 -4.60 22.29 -0.95
C THR A 119 -3.49 21.89 -1.91
N LEU A 120 -2.78 22.87 -2.46
CA LEU A 120 -1.68 22.60 -3.39
C LEU A 120 -0.53 21.85 -2.71
N GLY A 121 -0.14 22.27 -1.50
CA GLY A 121 0.89 21.58 -0.72
C GLY A 121 0.51 20.12 -0.45
N ARG A 122 -0.78 19.85 -0.18
CA ARG A 122 -1.27 18.49 0.01
C ARG A 122 -1.30 17.67 -1.28
N ILE A 123 -1.62 18.27 -2.42
CA ILE A 123 -1.60 17.60 -3.73
C ILE A 123 -0.18 17.18 -4.12
N THR A 124 0.81 18.01 -3.82
CA THR A 124 2.22 17.73 -4.11
C THR A 124 2.93 16.93 -3.01
N SER A 125 2.22 16.56 -1.94
CA SER A 125 2.80 15.74 -0.86
C SER A 125 2.92 14.29 -1.33
N PRO A 126 3.98 13.57 -0.95
CA PRO A 126 4.14 12.16 -1.32
C PRO A 126 2.97 11.33 -0.82
N ARG A 127 2.45 10.48 -1.70
CA ARG A 127 1.29 9.64 -1.42
C ARG A 127 1.26 8.41 -2.33
N CYS A 128 0.48 7.43 -1.91
CA CYS A 128 0.07 6.32 -2.76
C CYS A 128 -0.80 6.82 -3.93
N GLY A 129 -0.59 6.21 -5.10
CA GLY A 129 -1.26 6.47 -6.37
C GLY A 129 -2.56 5.71 -6.58
N VAL A 130 -2.94 4.84 -5.64
CA VAL A 130 -4.23 4.14 -5.62
C VAL A 130 -5.37 5.15 -5.37
N SER A 131 -6.52 4.90 -6.00
CA SER A 131 -7.67 5.79 -5.87
C SER A 131 -8.20 5.82 -4.44
N ASP A 132 -8.56 7.01 -3.93
CA ASP A 132 -9.23 7.13 -2.62
C ASP A 132 -10.66 6.55 -2.64
N GLY A 133 -11.17 6.19 -3.83
CA GLY A 133 -12.47 5.54 -4.04
C GLY A 133 -13.68 6.42 -3.73
N ARG A 134 -14.88 5.95 -4.12
CA ARG A 134 -16.17 6.51 -3.68
C ARG A 134 -16.73 5.80 -2.43
N GLY A 135 -16.00 4.83 -1.87
CA GLY A 135 -16.51 3.81 -0.96
C GLY A 135 -16.55 4.19 0.51
N ALA A 136 -17.79 4.33 1.01
CA ALA A 136 -18.30 3.99 2.33
C ALA A 136 -17.36 4.02 3.55
N VAL A 137 -17.60 5.01 4.41
CA VAL A 137 -17.49 4.83 5.86
C VAL A 137 -18.32 3.59 6.21
N VAL A 138 -17.69 2.44 6.38
CA VAL A 138 -18.40 1.25 6.86
C VAL A 138 -18.74 1.54 8.31
N MET A 139 -20.00 1.88 8.55
CA MET A 139 -20.60 1.86 9.88
C MET A 139 -20.65 0.41 10.34
N SER A 140 -19.53 -0.07 10.88
CA SER A 140 -19.51 -1.21 11.80
C SER A 140 -20.25 -0.81 13.07
N ASP A 141 -20.84 -1.77 13.77
CA ASP A 141 -21.44 -1.58 15.10
C ASP A 141 -20.39 -1.18 16.17
N SER A 142 -19.10 -1.18 15.81
CA SER A 142 -18.06 -0.40 16.48
C SER A 142 -18.03 1.02 15.90
N ALA A 143 -18.22 2.04 16.73
CA ALA A 143 -18.12 3.42 16.30
C ALA A 143 -16.76 3.70 15.61
N ALA A 144 -16.80 3.82 14.28
CA ALA A 144 -15.80 4.42 13.39
C ALA A 144 -14.56 3.60 12.96
N SER A 145 -14.74 2.40 12.40
CA SER A 145 -13.70 1.79 11.53
C SER A 145 -13.31 2.78 10.42
N ARG A 146 -12.01 3.02 10.20
CA ARG A 146 -11.47 4.05 9.27
C ARG A 146 -10.86 3.48 8.00
N PHE A 147 -10.62 2.18 7.95
CA PHE A 147 -10.19 1.44 6.76
C PHE A 147 -11.31 1.35 5.71
N THR A 148 -10.91 1.07 4.47
CA THR A 148 -11.81 0.79 3.35
C THR A 148 -11.34 -0.46 2.60
N PHE A 149 -12.08 -0.87 1.58
CA PHE A 149 -11.72 -1.96 0.67
C PHE A 149 -11.84 -1.49 -0.77
N PHE A 150 -11.18 -2.18 -1.70
CA PHE A 150 -11.54 -2.06 -3.10
C PHE A 150 -12.99 -2.47 -3.36
N ASP A 151 -13.58 -1.90 -4.43
CA ASP A 151 -14.95 -2.18 -4.82
C ASP A 151 -15.14 -3.69 -5.02
N GLY A 152 -16.19 -4.26 -4.42
CA GLY A 152 -16.43 -5.70 -4.41
C GLY A 152 -15.72 -6.47 -3.30
N LYS A 153 -14.90 -5.81 -2.46
CA LYS A 153 -14.12 -6.42 -1.37
C LYS A 153 -13.32 -7.65 -1.83
N PRO A 154 -12.52 -7.53 -2.91
CA PRO A 154 -11.75 -8.64 -3.42
C PRO A 154 -10.76 -9.14 -2.37
N ARG A 155 -10.46 -10.43 -2.42
CA ARG A 155 -9.44 -11.10 -1.60
C ARG A 155 -8.87 -12.28 -2.37
N TRP A 156 -7.66 -12.69 -2.03
CA TRP A 156 -7.12 -13.95 -2.54
C TRP A 156 -7.97 -15.13 -2.06
N THR A 157 -8.19 -16.10 -2.94
CA THR A 157 -8.95 -17.31 -2.64
C THR A 157 -8.15 -18.56 -3.03
N GLY A 158 -8.34 -19.64 -2.29
CA GLY A 158 -7.63 -20.89 -2.53
C GLY A 158 -8.04 -21.98 -1.53
N PRO A 159 -7.71 -23.26 -1.80
CA PRO A 159 -7.97 -24.36 -0.89
C PRO A 159 -6.97 -24.36 0.27
N GLY A 160 -7.46 -24.50 1.52
CA GLY A 160 -6.60 -24.58 2.70
C GLY A 160 -6.00 -23.22 3.15
N PRO A 161 -4.94 -23.22 3.97
CA PRO A 161 -4.19 -22.00 4.27
C PRO A 161 -3.72 -21.34 2.98
N ILE A 162 -3.94 -20.03 2.84
CA ILE A 162 -3.59 -19.30 1.63
C ILE A 162 -2.08 -19.13 1.60
N VAL A 163 -1.44 -19.60 0.54
CA VAL A 163 -0.02 -19.37 0.25
C VAL A 163 0.05 -18.46 -0.97
N LEU A 164 0.60 -17.27 -0.81
CA LEU A 164 0.84 -16.32 -1.89
C LEU A 164 2.33 -16.27 -2.20
N THR A 165 2.65 -16.32 -3.48
CA THR A 165 4.00 -16.12 -3.96
C THR A 165 4.24 -14.65 -4.29
N TYR A 166 5.46 -14.18 -4.08
CA TYR A 166 5.84 -12.86 -4.54
C TYR A 166 7.25 -12.87 -5.12
N SER A 167 7.52 -11.91 -6.02
CA SER A 167 8.85 -11.75 -6.62
C SER A 167 9.17 -10.26 -6.80
N VAL A 168 10.42 -9.89 -6.51
CA VAL A 168 10.96 -8.54 -6.68
C VAL A 168 11.83 -8.53 -7.92
N SER A 169 11.50 -7.69 -8.90
CA SER A 169 12.23 -7.62 -10.17
C SER A 169 13.68 -7.18 -9.98
N SER A 170 14.66 -7.92 -10.50
CA SER A 170 16.03 -7.39 -10.70
C SER A 170 16.15 -6.40 -11.85
N ALA A 171 15.26 -6.49 -12.84
CA ALA A 171 15.33 -5.68 -14.05
C ALA A 171 14.72 -4.28 -13.83
N ALA A 172 13.62 -4.21 -13.08
CA ALA A 172 12.94 -2.98 -12.70
C ALA A 172 13.29 -2.63 -11.25
N THR A 173 14.46 -2.00 -11.05
CA THR A 173 15.02 -1.70 -9.73
C THR A 173 15.77 -0.37 -9.71
N VAL A 174 16.16 0.09 -8.51
CA VAL A 174 17.05 1.23 -8.31
C VAL A 174 18.50 0.77 -8.07
N SER A 175 19.45 1.40 -8.74
CA SER A 175 20.84 0.93 -8.78
C SER A 175 21.66 1.27 -7.54
N TYR A 176 21.20 2.22 -6.72
CA TYR A 176 21.93 2.74 -5.57
C TYR A 176 21.60 2.01 -4.25
N LEU A 177 20.56 1.15 -4.24
CA LEU A 177 20.27 0.26 -3.10
C LEU A 177 20.78 -1.15 -3.38
N PRO A 178 21.36 -1.85 -2.38
CA PRO A 178 21.76 -3.25 -2.56
C PRO A 178 20.54 -4.15 -2.82
N PRO A 179 20.52 -4.98 -3.88
CA PRO A 179 19.34 -5.80 -4.24
C PRO A 179 18.85 -6.71 -3.11
N GLU A 180 19.77 -7.32 -2.35
CA GLU A 180 19.40 -8.18 -1.22
C GLU A 180 18.76 -7.39 -0.08
N ALA A 181 19.18 -6.13 0.13
CA ALA A 181 18.61 -5.29 1.17
C ALA A 181 17.20 -4.81 0.79
N VAL A 182 16.97 -4.54 -0.51
CA VAL A 182 15.62 -4.31 -1.06
C VAL A 182 14.72 -5.53 -0.83
N ARG A 183 15.17 -6.74 -1.21
CA ARG A 183 14.42 -7.99 -0.94
C ARG A 183 14.16 -8.20 0.54
N ALA A 184 15.13 -7.91 1.40
CA ALA A 184 14.97 -8.01 2.85
C ALA A 184 13.87 -7.06 3.38
N ALA A 185 13.77 -5.83 2.85
CA ALA A 185 12.69 -4.90 3.17
C ALA A 185 11.32 -5.47 2.78
N PHE A 186 11.18 -6.05 1.58
CA PHE A 186 9.93 -6.71 1.16
C PHE A 186 9.61 -7.94 2.01
N ARG A 187 10.59 -8.80 2.33
CA ARG A 187 10.40 -9.93 3.27
C ARG A 187 9.86 -9.45 4.61
N SER A 188 10.43 -8.38 5.16
CA SER A 188 9.95 -7.77 6.41
C SER A 188 8.52 -7.25 6.27
N ALA A 189 8.22 -6.52 5.19
CA ALA A 189 6.89 -5.98 4.90
C ALA A 189 5.81 -7.08 4.80
N PHE A 190 6.08 -8.15 4.04
CA PHE A 190 5.17 -9.31 3.96
C PHE A 190 5.01 -10.02 5.31
N ALA A 191 6.09 -10.19 6.07
CA ALA A 191 6.04 -10.84 7.38
C ALA A 191 5.13 -10.10 8.38
N ARG A 192 5.04 -8.77 8.29
CA ARG A 192 4.14 -7.95 9.12
C ARG A 192 2.68 -8.30 8.88
N TRP A 193 2.28 -8.41 7.61
CA TRP A 193 0.93 -8.87 7.25
C TRP A 193 0.72 -10.34 7.64
N ALA A 194 1.66 -11.23 7.33
CA ALA A 194 1.61 -12.65 7.69
C ALA A 194 1.41 -12.90 9.20
N LYS A 195 1.92 -12.00 10.04
CA LYS A 195 1.76 -12.07 11.49
C LYS A 195 0.30 -11.98 11.93
N VAL A 196 -0.56 -11.26 11.20
CA VAL A 196 -1.92 -10.90 11.64
C VAL A 196 -3.04 -11.63 10.90
N ILE A 197 -2.76 -12.24 9.75
CA ILE A 197 -3.71 -13.04 8.95
C ILE A 197 -3.18 -14.46 8.67
N PRO A 198 -4.04 -15.46 8.39
CA PRO A 198 -3.63 -16.82 8.06
C PRO A 198 -3.19 -16.95 6.59
N VAL A 199 -2.29 -16.06 6.14
CA VAL A 199 -1.70 -16.06 4.81
C VAL A 199 -0.19 -16.24 4.95
N GLU A 200 0.36 -17.21 4.23
CA GLU A 200 1.79 -17.42 4.07
C GLU A 200 2.27 -16.71 2.81
N PHE A 201 3.43 -16.04 2.88
CA PHE A 201 4.06 -15.40 1.74
C PHE A 201 5.40 -16.07 1.45
N VAL A 202 5.59 -16.46 0.18
CA VAL A 202 6.79 -17.16 -0.27
C VAL A 202 7.46 -16.34 -1.37
N GLU A 203 8.69 -15.89 -1.13
CA GLU A 203 9.52 -15.27 -2.15
C GLU A 203 9.94 -16.33 -3.18
N ILE A 204 9.76 -16.05 -4.48
CA ILE A 204 10.18 -16.94 -5.57
C ILE A 204 11.21 -16.25 -6.48
N ASP A 205 12.18 -17.04 -6.95
CA ASP A 205 13.29 -16.55 -7.77
C ASP A 205 12.82 -16.02 -9.14
N GLU A 206 13.42 -14.91 -9.54
CA GLU A 206 13.05 -14.17 -10.76
C GLU A 206 13.33 -14.95 -12.06
N ASP A 207 14.38 -15.79 -12.09
CA ASP A 207 14.98 -16.32 -13.31
C ASP A 207 14.00 -17.16 -14.16
N TYR A 208 12.90 -17.62 -13.55
CA TYR A 208 11.89 -18.42 -14.23
C TYR A 208 10.44 -18.03 -13.92
N SER A 209 10.19 -17.25 -12.86
CA SER A 209 8.83 -17.21 -12.25
C SER A 209 8.29 -15.83 -11.89
N TYR A 210 8.99 -14.72 -12.17
CA TYR A 210 8.49 -13.37 -11.86
C TYR A 210 7.06 -13.14 -12.38
N HIS A 211 6.77 -13.53 -13.63
CA HIS A 211 5.45 -13.37 -14.23
C HIS A 211 4.38 -14.34 -13.70
N GLU A 212 4.78 -15.38 -12.97
CA GLU A 212 3.91 -16.37 -12.35
C GLU A 212 3.60 -16.06 -10.88
N ALA A 213 4.37 -15.16 -10.25
CA ALA A 213 4.15 -14.75 -8.87
C ALA A 213 2.78 -14.08 -8.69
N ASP A 214 2.10 -14.38 -7.58
CA ASP A 214 0.82 -13.73 -7.24
C ASP A 214 1.00 -12.23 -7.05
N VAL A 215 2.07 -11.82 -6.36
CA VAL A 215 2.45 -10.41 -6.16
C VAL A 215 3.77 -10.08 -6.87
N ARG A 216 3.76 -9.07 -7.73
CA ARG A 216 4.89 -8.71 -8.59
C ARG A 216 5.35 -7.30 -8.30
N VAL A 217 6.58 -7.17 -7.81
CA VAL A 217 7.16 -5.91 -7.35
C VAL A 217 8.17 -5.40 -8.39
N GLY A 218 8.06 -4.11 -8.77
CA GLY A 218 9.04 -3.46 -9.63
C GLY A 218 9.09 -1.94 -9.46
N PHE A 219 10.24 -1.36 -9.79
CA PHE A 219 10.50 0.08 -9.80
C PHE A 219 10.43 0.60 -11.24
N TYR A 220 9.61 1.63 -11.48
CA TYR A 220 9.36 2.18 -12.81
C TYR A 220 9.37 3.71 -12.78
N GLU A 221 9.62 4.36 -13.92
CA GLU A 221 9.49 5.81 -14.06
C GLU A 221 8.45 6.14 -15.12
N GLY A 222 7.75 7.26 -14.95
CA GLY A 222 6.86 7.80 -15.98
C GLY A 222 5.81 6.79 -16.46
N ASP A 223 5.54 6.77 -17.77
CA ASP A 223 4.69 5.75 -18.39
C ASP A 223 5.40 4.40 -18.48
N HIS A 224 4.82 3.40 -17.80
CA HIS A 224 5.33 2.03 -17.70
C HIS A 224 4.28 1.00 -18.15
N GLY A 225 3.32 1.41 -18.99
CA GLY A 225 2.48 0.49 -19.75
C GLY A 225 1.24 -0.05 -19.04
N ASP A 226 0.91 0.47 -17.85
CA ASP A 226 -0.27 0.07 -17.10
C ASP A 226 -1.40 1.12 -17.04
N GLY A 227 -1.19 2.26 -17.70
CA GLY A 227 -2.15 3.37 -17.71
C GLY A 227 -2.11 4.27 -16.47
N SER A 228 -1.18 4.04 -15.54
CA SER A 228 -1.02 4.78 -14.28
C SER A 228 0.39 5.39 -14.16
N PRO A 229 0.82 6.24 -15.11
CA PRO A 229 2.18 6.76 -15.15
C PRO A 229 2.58 7.46 -13.85
N PHE A 230 3.85 7.32 -13.48
CA PHE A 230 4.44 8.07 -12.37
C PHE A 230 4.76 9.52 -12.76
N ASP A 231 4.78 10.42 -11.77
CA ASP A 231 4.98 11.86 -11.95
C ASP A 231 6.39 12.33 -11.61
N GLY A 232 7.32 11.42 -11.31
CA GLY A 232 8.68 11.72 -10.91
C GLY A 232 8.75 12.06 -9.42
N GLU A 233 9.84 12.68 -8.96
CA GLU A 233 10.00 13.04 -7.54
C GLU A 233 8.79 13.75 -6.92
N LYS A 234 8.36 13.24 -5.76
CA LYS A 234 7.19 13.65 -4.97
C LYS A 234 5.87 13.27 -5.64
N GLY A 235 4.75 13.60 -4.99
CA GLY A 235 3.44 13.27 -5.56
C GLY A 235 3.15 11.78 -5.43
N VAL A 236 3.12 11.03 -6.53
CA VAL A 236 2.78 9.60 -6.53
C VAL A 236 4.02 8.74 -6.41
N VAL A 237 4.27 8.19 -5.22
CA VAL A 237 5.50 7.45 -4.93
C VAL A 237 5.43 5.97 -5.29
N ALA A 238 4.23 5.41 -5.32
CA ALA A 238 3.96 4.01 -5.58
C ALA A 238 2.47 3.82 -5.89
N HIS A 239 2.12 2.66 -6.44
CA HIS A 239 0.75 2.17 -6.48
C HIS A 239 0.71 0.65 -6.58
N ALA A 240 -0.40 0.05 -6.17
CA ALA A 240 -0.63 -1.37 -6.29
C ALA A 240 -2.03 -1.70 -6.83
N TYR A 241 -2.15 -2.91 -7.34
CA TYR A 241 -3.39 -3.48 -7.84
C TYR A 241 -3.88 -4.56 -6.86
N GLY A 242 -5.19 -4.71 -6.80
CA GLY A 242 -5.84 -5.63 -5.87
C GLY A 242 -5.52 -7.11 -6.11
N PRO A 243 -6.10 -7.98 -5.28
CA PRO A 243 -6.00 -9.43 -5.43
C PRO A 243 -6.29 -9.90 -6.86
N GLU A 244 -5.66 -11.00 -7.29
CA GLU A 244 -5.66 -11.57 -8.64
C GLU A 244 -4.88 -10.77 -9.70
N ASP A 245 -4.73 -9.45 -9.56
CA ASP A 245 -3.74 -8.69 -10.34
C ASP A 245 -2.38 -8.71 -9.63
N GLY A 246 -2.30 -8.19 -8.40
CA GLY A 246 -1.12 -8.29 -7.54
C GLY A 246 0.12 -7.53 -8.01
N ARG A 247 0.04 -6.67 -9.03
CA ARG A 247 1.14 -5.74 -9.35
C ARG A 247 1.33 -4.72 -8.23
N LEU A 248 2.59 -4.46 -7.89
CA LEU A 248 3.04 -3.45 -6.95
C LEU A 248 4.18 -2.67 -7.60
N HIS A 249 3.95 -1.41 -7.90
CA HIS A 249 4.89 -0.56 -8.61
C HIS A 249 5.35 0.57 -7.70
N LEU A 250 6.66 0.84 -7.69
CA LEU A 250 7.26 1.98 -7.00
C LEU A 250 7.83 2.96 -8.04
N ASP A 251 7.74 4.25 -7.77
CA ASP A 251 8.37 5.26 -8.63
C ASP A 251 9.88 5.23 -8.43
N ALA A 252 10.63 4.85 -9.46
CA ALA A 252 12.08 4.79 -9.42
C ALA A 252 12.74 6.19 -9.41
N ALA A 253 11.97 7.25 -9.72
CA ALA A 253 12.45 8.62 -9.63
C ALA A 253 12.51 9.15 -8.19
N GLU A 254 11.90 8.46 -7.22
CA GLU A 254 11.95 8.84 -5.81
C GLU A 254 13.27 8.46 -5.15
N HIS A 255 13.66 9.23 -4.13
CA HIS A 255 14.81 8.90 -3.29
C HIS A 255 14.41 7.90 -2.20
N TRP A 256 14.58 6.61 -2.49
CA TRP A 256 14.35 5.51 -1.54
C TRP A 256 15.48 5.34 -0.51
N THR A 257 15.14 5.07 0.74
CA THR A 257 16.10 4.65 1.77
C THR A 257 15.64 3.36 2.46
N LEU A 258 16.61 2.65 3.03
CA LEU A 258 16.41 1.48 3.87
C LEU A 258 16.62 1.80 5.36
N ASP A 259 17.13 3.00 5.67
CA ASP A 259 17.43 3.46 7.03
C ASP A 259 17.26 4.98 7.09
N VAL A 260 16.05 5.42 7.46
CA VAL A 260 15.71 6.85 7.60
C VAL A 260 16.58 7.59 8.60
N ASP A 261 17.12 6.90 9.62
CA ASP A 261 17.94 7.54 10.66
C ASP A 261 19.34 7.90 10.13
N SER A 262 19.77 7.24 9.06
CA SER A 262 21.05 7.50 8.38
C SER A 262 20.98 8.61 7.32
N GLU A 263 19.77 9.06 6.96
CA GLU A 263 19.54 10.07 5.92
C GLU A 263 19.74 11.49 6.45
N THR A 264 20.52 12.28 5.72
CA THR A 264 20.89 13.64 6.15
C THR A 264 20.09 14.75 5.48
N GLU A 265 19.44 14.45 4.35
CA GLU A 265 18.73 15.44 3.54
C GLU A 265 17.22 15.52 3.88
N GLY A 266 16.69 14.57 4.64
CA GLY A 266 15.29 14.56 5.11
C GLY A 266 14.26 14.46 3.97
N SER A 267 14.68 14.06 2.78
CA SER A 267 13.87 13.93 1.56
C SER A 267 13.69 12.48 1.10
N ALA A 268 14.19 11.51 1.87
CA ALA A 268 14.10 10.10 1.53
C ALA A 268 12.78 9.47 1.99
N LEU A 269 12.29 8.50 1.22
CA LEU A 269 11.15 7.65 1.57
C LEU A 269 11.64 6.29 2.08
N ASP A 270 11.15 5.88 3.25
CA ASP A 270 11.43 4.54 3.79
C ASP A 270 10.78 3.47 2.91
N LEU A 271 11.59 2.64 2.26
CA LEU A 271 11.12 1.62 1.32
C LEU A 271 10.18 0.61 1.99
N GLU A 272 10.49 0.17 3.21
CA GLU A 272 9.66 -0.82 3.92
C GLU A 272 8.29 -0.25 4.29
N SER A 273 8.21 1.04 4.63
CA SER A 273 6.95 1.72 4.94
C SER A 273 6.03 1.76 3.72
N VAL A 274 6.56 2.15 2.55
CA VAL A 274 5.78 2.15 1.32
C VAL A 274 5.44 0.74 0.87
N ALA A 275 6.39 -0.20 0.94
CA ALA A 275 6.11 -1.61 0.63
C ALA A 275 5.01 -2.18 1.53
N THR A 276 5.03 -1.90 2.84
CA THR A 276 4.00 -2.39 3.77
C THR A 276 2.63 -1.81 3.42
N HIS A 277 2.56 -0.53 3.03
CA HIS A 277 1.32 0.10 2.54
C HIS A 277 0.80 -0.58 1.27
N GLU A 278 1.63 -0.68 0.24
CA GLU A 278 1.20 -1.20 -1.06
C GLU A 278 0.84 -2.69 -0.99
N ILE A 279 1.48 -3.49 -0.13
CA ILE A 279 1.07 -4.88 0.12
C ILE A 279 -0.35 -4.94 0.71
N GLY A 280 -0.76 -3.97 1.52
CA GLY A 280 -2.15 -3.90 1.99
C GLY A 280 -3.16 -3.80 0.84
N HIS A 281 -2.82 -3.06 -0.22
CA HIS A 281 -3.62 -3.00 -1.44
C HIS A 281 -3.65 -4.32 -2.21
N THR A 282 -2.51 -5.02 -2.33
CA THR A 282 -2.49 -6.35 -2.97
C THR A 282 -3.32 -7.37 -2.19
N LEU A 283 -3.56 -7.14 -0.89
CA LEU A 283 -4.47 -7.91 -0.05
C LEU A 283 -5.94 -7.49 -0.14
N GLY A 284 -6.26 -6.38 -0.81
CA GLY A 284 -7.63 -5.91 -1.06
C GLY A 284 -8.10 -4.74 -0.18
N LEU A 285 -7.22 -4.21 0.67
CA LEU A 285 -7.50 -3.00 1.44
C LEU A 285 -7.53 -1.76 0.55
N GLY A 286 -8.40 -0.82 0.86
CA GLY A 286 -8.31 0.55 0.39
C GLY A 286 -7.61 1.44 1.43
N HIS A 287 -7.55 2.72 1.14
CA HIS A 287 -6.97 3.69 2.05
C HIS A 287 -7.76 3.83 3.37
N SER A 288 -7.03 4.02 4.46
CA SER A 288 -7.57 4.44 5.76
C SER A 288 -7.67 5.96 5.84
N SER A 289 -8.64 6.44 6.61
CA SER A 289 -8.73 7.85 7.02
C SER A 289 -7.95 8.18 8.30
N SER A 290 -7.28 7.19 8.91
CA SER A 290 -6.49 7.34 10.13
C SER A 290 -5.03 7.67 9.80
N PRO A 291 -4.46 8.83 10.19
CA PRO A 291 -3.06 9.18 9.91
C PRO A 291 -2.01 8.23 10.51
N GLU A 292 -2.40 7.51 11.56
CA GLU A 292 -1.55 6.52 12.26
C GLU A 292 -1.57 5.14 11.58
N ALA A 293 -2.51 4.90 10.67
CA ALA A 293 -2.61 3.63 9.96
C ALA A 293 -1.54 3.55 8.86
N VAL A 294 -1.01 2.34 8.65
CA VAL A 294 -0.14 2.07 7.50
C VAL A 294 -0.88 2.36 6.21
N MET A 295 -2.18 2.03 6.12
CA MET A 295 -3.01 2.29 4.94
C MET A 295 -3.43 3.76 4.75
N TYR A 296 -2.90 4.71 5.53
CA TYR A 296 -3.13 6.13 5.26
C TYR A 296 -2.44 6.56 3.95
N PRO A 297 -3.11 7.28 3.04
CA PRO A 297 -2.60 7.50 1.68
C PRO A 297 -1.32 8.34 1.60
N TYR A 298 -1.05 9.19 2.59
CA TYR A 298 0.09 10.11 2.54
C TYR A 298 1.29 9.55 3.28
N ILE A 299 2.46 9.67 2.66
CA ILE A 299 3.72 9.14 3.14
C ILE A 299 4.63 10.34 3.43
N ASN A 300 5.18 10.41 4.64
CA ASN A 300 6.06 11.50 5.01
C ASN A 300 7.52 11.11 4.73
N PHE A 301 8.31 12.09 4.29
CA PHE A 301 9.75 11.93 4.20
C PHE A 301 10.37 11.74 5.58
N GLY A 302 11.38 10.87 5.67
CA GLY A 302 12.09 10.58 6.91
C GLY A 302 11.23 9.95 8.01
N GLU A 303 10.03 9.45 7.68
CA GLU A 303 9.18 8.70 8.61
C GLU A 303 9.27 7.20 8.28
N ARG A 304 9.51 6.40 9.31
CA ARG A 304 9.36 4.94 9.24
C ARG A 304 8.03 4.53 9.85
N LYS A 305 7.08 4.08 9.03
CA LYS A 305 5.73 3.65 9.39
C LYS A 305 5.46 2.22 8.90
N VAL A 306 5.93 1.28 9.71
CA VAL A 306 5.92 -0.16 9.37
C VAL A 306 5.07 -1.00 10.33
N GLU A 307 4.65 -0.44 11.46
CA GLU A 307 3.82 -1.15 12.44
C GLU A 307 2.34 -1.05 12.07
N LEU A 308 1.68 -2.19 11.89
CA LEU A 308 0.25 -2.22 11.58
C LEU A 308 -0.56 -1.69 12.76
N SER A 309 -1.40 -0.68 12.51
CA SER A 309 -2.32 -0.16 13.51
C SER A 309 -3.51 -1.09 13.73
N GLY A 310 -4.29 -0.84 14.77
CA GLY A 310 -5.55 -1.58 14.99
C GLY A 310 -6.52 -1.46 13.81
N ASP A 311 -6.52 -0.33 13.09
CA ASP A 311 -7.36 -0.11 11.91
C ASP A 311 -6.90 -0.99 10.73
N ASP A 312 -5.59 -1.11 10.51
CA ASP A 312 -5.03 -1.98 9.47
C ASP A 312 -5.32 -3.46 9.78
N ILE A 313 -5.14 -3.86 11.04
CA ILE A 313 -5.36 -5.24 11.52
C ILE A 313 -6.83 -5.61 11.42
N GLU A 314 -7.75 -4.77 11.91
CA GLU A 314 -9.19 -5.02 11.82
C GLU A 314 -9.62 -5.15 10.34
N GLY A 315 -9.18 -4.23 9.49
CA GLY A 315 -9.51 -4.23 8.07
C GLY A 315 -9.09 -5.52 7.37
N VAL A 316 -7.82 -5.93 7.53
CA VAL A 316 -7.30 -7.11 6.83
C VAL A 316 -7.90 -8.41 7.40
N GLN A 317 -8.18 -8.46 8.70
CA GLN A 317 -8.80 -9.62 9.33
C GLN A 317 -10.26 -9.79 8.95
N LEU A 318 -10.96 -8.73 8.53
CA LEU A 318 -12.30 -8.88 7.92
C LEU A 318 -12.27 -9.59 6.57
N LEU A 319 -11.15 -9.55 5.84
CA LEU A 319 -10.98 -10.25 4.57
C LEU A 319 -10.49 -11.70 4.76
N TYR A 320 -9.53 -11.91 5.67
CA TYR A 320 -8.81 -13.19 5.78
C TYR A 320 -9.01 -13.94 7.10
N GLY A 321 -9.63 -13.31 8.10
CA GLY A 321 -9.65 -13.79 9.48
C GLY A 321 -8.35 -13.52 10.24
N SER A 322 -8.37 -13.69 11.56
CA SER A 322 -7.17 -13.55 12.41
C SER A 322 -6.26 -14.77 12.28
N ASN A 323 -4.95 -14.53 12.22
CA ASN A 323 -3.97 -15.59 12.41
C ASN A 323 -4.16 -16.23 13.80
N PRO A 324 -4.32 -17.56 13.93
CA PRO A 324 -4.50 -18.23 15.23
C PRO A 324 -3.33 -18.03 16.21
N ARG A 325 -2.13 -17.69 15.71
CA ARG A 325 -0.95 -17.41 16.51
C ARG A 325 -0.83 -15.93 16.88
N PHE A 326 -1.65 -15.06 16.29
CA PHE A 326 -1.66 -13.65 16.63
C PHE A 326 -2.31 -13.44 17.98
N ARG A 327 -1.62 -12.71 18.85
CA ARG A 327 -2.17 -12.20 20.10
C ARG A 327 -2.09 -10.68 20.00
N HIS A 328 -3.23 -10.03 20.07
CA HIS A 328 -3.25 -8.58 20.15
C HIS A 328 -2.57 -8.20 21.47
N GLU A 329 -1.42 -7.54 21.42
CA GLU A 329 -0.87 -6.86 22.58
C GLU A 329 -1.83 -5.72 22.90
N GLN A 330 -2.87 -6.00 23.67
CA GLN A 330 -3.51 -4.93 24.41
C GLN A 330 -2.46 -4.43 25.38
N HIS A 331 -2.02 -3.19 25.18
CA HIS A 331 -1.34 -2.45 26.21
C HIS A 331 -2.38 -2.23 27.32
N ASP A 332 -2.53 -3.24 28.16
CA ASP A 332 -3.37 -3.19 29.34
C ASP A 332 -2.76 -2.08 30.20
N PRO A 333 -3.44 -0.94 30.44
CA PRO A 333 -2.94 0.03 31.39
C PRO A 333 -2.83 -0.73 32.69
N SER A 334 -1.59 -0.97 33.13
CA SER A 334 -1.27 -1.64 34.39
C SER A 334 -2.28 -1.17 35.44
N PRO A 335 -2.96 -2.06 36.17
CA PRO A 335 -3.92 -1.64 37.16
C PRO A 335 -3.20 -0.70 38.10
N SER A 336 -3.55 0.58 38.03
CA SER A 336 -3.03 1.60 38.92
C SER A 336 -3.22 1.05 40.31
N VAL A 337 -2.11 0.80 41.01
CA VAL A 337 -2.10 0.48 42.43
C VAL A 337 -2.84 1.63 43.09
N SER A 338 -4.12 1.39 43.40
CA SER A 338 -4.94 2.31 44.16
C SER A 338 -4.27 2.44 45.52
N PRO A 339 -3.93 3.65 46.00
CA PRO A 339 -3.43 3.79 47.36
C PRO A 339 -4.54 3.28 48.29
N GLY A 340 -4.21 2.24 49.06
CA GLY A 340 -5.16 1.58 49.93
C GLY A 340 -5.95 2.59 50.76
N ARG A 341 -7.28 2.56 50.59
CA ARG A 341 -8.21 3.15 51.56
C ARG A 341 -7.95 2.48 52.91
N ARG A 342 -7.34 3.23 53.83
CA ARG A 342 -7.27 2.86 55.24
C ARG A 342 -8.69 2.82 55.79
N ASN A 343 -9.26 1.63 55.91
CA ASN A 343 -10.46 1.42 56.69
C ASN A 343 -10.09 1.49 58.18
N TRP A 344 -10.32 2.66 58.78
CA TRP A 344 -10.30 2.84 60.22
C TRP A 344 -11.72 2.61 60.74
N LEU A 345 -12.00 1.42 61.28
CA LEU A 345 -13.17 1.18 62.12
C LEU A 345 -12.84 0.04 63.10
N GLY A 346 -12.77 0.38 64.38
CA GLY A 346 -12.89 -0.56 65.49
C GLY A 346 -11.76 -0.53 66.51
N SER A 347 -11.84 0.37 67.50
CA SER A 347 -12.09 -0.01 68.91
C SER A 347 -11.59 1.07 69.90
N VAL A 348 -12.56 1.69 70.58
CA VAL A 348 -12.60 1.99 72.02
C VAL A 348 -11.38 2.66 72.66
N SER A 349 -11.52 3.93 73.09
CA SER A 349 -11.66 4.34 74.51
C SER A 349 -11.24 5.80 74.75
N PHE A 350 -11.99 6.46 75.64
CA PHE A 350 -11.54 7.52 76.54
C PHE A 350 -11.26 8.93 75.98
N VAL A 351 -12.23 9.83 76.18
CA VAL A 351 -12.15 11.04 77.04
C VAL A 351 -12.90 12.22 76.41
N CYS A 352 -13.97 12.60 77.11
CA CYS A 352 -14.72 13.84 76.99
C CYS A 352 -13.81 15.09 77.06
N VAL A 353 -14.24 16.19 76.42
CA VAL A 353 -14.34 17.57 76.96
C VAL A 353 -14.41 18.52 75.75
N VAL A 354 -15.62 18.90 75.32
CA VAL A 354 -16.30 20.19 75.58
C VAL A 354 -15.95 21.26 74.53
N LEU A 355 -16.92 21.45 73.65
CA LEU A 355 -17.24 22.67 72.92
C LEU A 355 -17.35 23.85 73.91
N VAL A 356 -17.02 25.09 73.50
CA VAL A 356 -17.66 26.39 73.88
C VAL A 356 -16.66 27.53 74.21
N MET A 357 -16.97 28.71 73.63
CA MET A 357 -16.56 30.12 73.92
C MET A 357 -15.38 30.69 73.10
N LEU A 358 -15.63 31.58 72.15
CA LEU A 358 -16.05 33.01 72.22
C LEU A 358 -14.86 33.98 72.27
N LEU A 359 -14.83 34.84 71.24
CA LEU A 359 -14.41 36.24 71.23
C LEU A 359 -13.95 36.83 72.58
N THR A 360 -12.70 37.28 72.66
CA THR A 360 -12.26 38.70 72.78
C THR A 360 -10.94 38.84 73.54
N HIS A 361 -9.99 39.55 72.91
CA HIS A 361 -8.87 40.33 73.45
C HIS A 361 -8.12 39.88 74.72
N LEU A 362 -6.84 39.53 74.51
CA LEU A 362 -5.70 40.29 75.03
C LEU A 362 -4.62 40.39 73.96
#